data_AF-A0AAW7ZH80-F1
#
_entry.id   AF-A0AAW7ZH80-F1
#
_cell.length_a   1.000
_cell.length_b   1.000
_cell.length_c   1.000
_cell.angle_alpha   90.00
_cell.angle_beta   90.00
_cell.angle_gamma   90.00
#
_symmetry.space_group_name_H-M   'P 1'
#
loop_
_entity.id
_entity.type
_entity.pdbx_description
1 polymer ?
#
loop_
_entity_poly.entity_id
_entity_poly.type
_entity_poly.pdbx_seq_one_letter_code
_entity_poly.pdbx_strand_id
1 'polypeptide(L)'
;MLKLNAALLNLQQALEECGIGKAEVVINCHQMTPVQCITVARDIAISGFGKRMIEEDKIHRYSHRKGGFSWVQLEAEEAKINLFYNLKHC
;
A
#
# COMPACT_ATOMS: atom_id res chain seq x y z
N MET A 1 -7.17 -0.05 12.72
CA MET A 1 -5.87 0.59 12.46
C MET A 1 -4.73 0.01 13.28
N LEU A 2 -4.79 -0.02 14.62
CA LEU A 2 -3.74 -0.63 15.48
C LEU A 2 -3.24 -2.02 15.02
N LYS A 3 -4.14 -2.90 14.56
CA LYS A 3 -3.79 -4.26 14.08
C LYS A 3 -2.99 -4.28 12.77
N LEU A 4 -3.23 -3.34 11.85
CA LEU A 4 -2.53 -3.30 10.56
C LEU A 4 -1.08 -2.86 10.76
N ASN A 5 -0.86 -1.84 11.58
CA ASN A 5 0.49 -1.34 11.87
C ASN A 5 1.33 -2.38 12.63
N ALA A 6 0.73 -3.06 13.61
CA ALA A 6 1.40 -4.16 14.30
C ALA A 6 1.78 -5.29 13.33
N ALA A 7 0.91 -5.62 12.38
CA ALA A 7 1.21 -6.63 11.36
C ALA A 7 2.36 -6.19 10.42
N LEU A 8 2.41 -4.91 10.03
CA LEU A 8 3.47 -4.38 9.15
C LEU A 8 4.82 -4.26 9.85
N LEU A 9 4.84 -3.83 11.11
CA LEU A 9 6.06 -3.82 11.93
C LEU A 9 6.60 -5.23 12.16
N ASN A 10 5.72 -6.19 12.50
CA ASN A 10 6.11 -7.58 12.66
C ASN A 10 6.65 -8.18 11.35
N LEU A 11 6.03 -7.83 10.21
CA LEU A 11 6.51 -8.24 8.91
C LEU A 11 7.90 -7.66 8.61
N GLN A 12 8.11 -6.37 8.86
CA GLN A 12 9.41 -5.74 8.67
C GLN A 12 10.49 -6.40 9.54
N GLN A 13 10.21 -6.61 10.83
CA GLN A 13 11.15 -7.26 11.74
C GLN A 13 11.47 -8.70 11.28
N ALA A 14 10.46 -9.46 10.85
CA ALA A 14 10.69 -10.81 10.34
C ALA A 14 11.54 -10.81 9.06
N LEU A 15 11.38 -9.83 8.17
CA LEU A 15 12.19 -9.69 6.96
C LEU A 15 13.65 -9.35 7.30
N GLU A 16 13.87 -8.45 8.24
CA GLU A 16 15.21 -8.09 8.75
C GLU A 16 15.90 -9.30 9.40
N GLU A 17 15.20 -10.04 10.27
CA GLU A 17 15.71 -11.26 10.92
C GLU A 17 16.05 -12.37 9.92
N CYS A 18 15.33 -12.44 8.80
CA CYS A 18 15.59 -13.40 7.72
C CYS A 18 16.68 -12.94 6.74
N GLY A 19 17.27 -11.76 6.92
CA GLY A 19 18.25 -11.19 5.99
C GLY A 19 17.66 -10.82 4.62
N ILE A 20 16.34 -10.65 4.52
CA ILE A 20 15.66 -10.25 3.29
C ILE A 20 15.67 -8.72 3.23
N GLY A 21 16.74 -8.17 2.68
CA GLY A 21 16.95 -6.71 2.60
C GLY A 21 16.06 -5.96 1.60
N LYS A 22 15.13 -6.62 0.88
CA LYS A 22 14.10 -5.95 0.07
C LYS A 22 12.82 -6.76 0.02
N ALA A 23 11.69 -6.15 0.39
CA ALA A 23 10.37 -6.78 0.31
C ALA A 23 9.32 -5.85 -0.31
N GLU A 24 8.66 -6.34 -1.36
CA GLU A 24 7.50 -5.66 -1.90
C GLU A 24 6.24 -6.21 -1.23
N VAL A 25 5.57 -5.38 -0.43
CA VAL A 25 4.38 -5.74 0.33
C VAL A 25 3.15 -5.15 -0.34
N VAL A 26 2.47 -5.94 -1.15
CA VAL A 26 1.28 -5.47 -1.85
C VAL A 26 0.05 -5.67 -0.98
N ILE A 27 -0.51 -4.59 -0.40
CA ILE A 27 -1.73 -4.67 0.40
C ILE A 27 -2.93 -4.40 -0.49
N ASN A 28 -3.61 -5.48 -0.85
CA ASN A 28 -4.74 -5.40 -1.74
C ASN A 28 -6.02 -4.97 -1.02
N CYS A 29 -6.29 -3.67 -0.99
CA CYS A 29 -7.52 -3.09 -0.46
C CYS A 29 -8.60 -2.93 -1.55
N HIS A 30 -8.95 -4.04 -2.24
CA HIS A 30 -10.09 -4.03 -3.15
C HIS A 30 -11.33 -3.47 -2.43
N GLN A 31 -11.95 -2.44 -3.02
CA GLN A 31 -13.13 -1.69 -2.55
C GLN A 31 -12.88 -0.37 -1.78
N MET A 32 -11.63 0.09 -1.65
CA MET A 32 -11.41 1.46 -1.16
C MET A 32 -11.68 2.52 -2.23
N THR A 33 -12.20 3.67 -1.79
CA THR A 33 -12.19 4.91 -2.58
C THR A 33 -10.79 5.54 -2.55
N PRO A 34 -10.46 6.46 -3.49
CA PRO A 34 -9.18 7.18 -3.46
C PRO A 34 -8.92 7.85 -2.11
N VAL A 35 -9.94 8.52 -1.56
CA VAL A 35 -9.86 9.20 -0.24
C VAL A 35 -9.55 8.21 0.88
N GLN A 36 -10.19 7.03 0.89
CA GLN A 36 -9.92 6.00 1.89
C GLN A 36 -8.50 5.45 1.78
N CYS A 37 -8.01 5.22 0.56
CA CYS A 37 -6.63 4.79 0.34
C CYS A 37 -5.61 5.82 0.84
N ILE A 38 -5.83 7.10 0.55
CA ILE A 38 -4.95 8.18 1.03
C ILE A 38 -4.97 8.27 2.55
N THR A 39 -6.14 8.18 3.18
CA THR A 39 -6.24 8.20 4.65
C THR A 39 -5.46 7.04 5.27
N VAL A 40 -5.67 5.82 4.78
CA VAL A 40 -4.94 4.63 5.26
C VAL A 40 -3.44 4.76 5.02
N ALA A 41 -3.03 5.29 3.87
CA ALA A 41 -1.61 5.52 3.57
C ALA A 41 -0.98 6.50 4.57
N ARG A 42 -1.67 7.61 4.87
CA ARG A 42 -1.21 8.58 5.86
C ARG A 42 -1.11 7.98 7.26
N ASP A 43 -2.10 7.18 7.65
CA ASP A 43 -2.12 6.54 8.96
C ASP A 43 -0.96 5.54 9.12
N ILE A 44 -0.65 4.77 8.06
CA ILE A 44 0.52 3.87 8.03
C ILE A 44 1.82 4.69 8.13
N ALA A 45 1.95 5.78 7.37
CA ALA A 45 3.13 6.65 7.38
C ALA A 45 3.38 7.30 8.75
N ILE A 46 2.34 7.87 9.38
CA ILE A 46 2.42 8.46 10.73
C ILE A 46 2.87 7.42 11.77
N SER A 47 2.51 6.16 11.54
CA SER A 47 2.82 5.05 12.45
C SER A 47 4.23 4.48 12.28
N GLY A 48 5.06 5.12 11.44
CA GLY A 48 6.48 4.81 11.31
C GLY A 48 6.83 3.89 10.13
N PHE A 49 5.84 3.42 9.36
CA PHE A 49 6.11 2.61 8.17
C PHE A 49 6.04 3.47 6.89
N GLY A 50 7.16 3.56 6.18
CA GLY A 50 7.28 4.33 4.94
C GLY A 50 7.55 5.81 5.19
N LYS A 51 8.54 6.37 4.47
CA LYS A 51 8.96 7.78 4.58
C LYS A 51 8.39 8.64 3.46
N ARG A 52 7.95 8.02 2.36
CA ARG A 52 7.49 8.72 1.16
C ARG A 52 6.19 8.12 0.66
N MET A 53 5.19 8.97 0.45
CA MET A 53 3.93 8.61 -0.20
C MET A 53 3.97 9.09 -1.64
N ILE A 54 3.67 8.19 -2.58
CA ILE A 54 3.58 8.48 -4.01
C ILE A 54 2.19 8.05 -4.46
N GLU A 55 1.44 8.97 -5.06
CA GLU A 55 0.20 8.63 -5.75
C GLU A 55 0.54 8.33 -7.21
N GLU A 56 0.18 7.14 -7.70
CA GLU A 56 0.35 6.84 -9.12
C GLU A 56 -0.83 7.45 -9.88
N ASP A 57 -0.53 8.26 -10.89
CA ASP A 57 -1.55 8.92 -11.71
C ASP A 57 -1.90 8.10 -12.97
N LYS A 58 -1.79 6.77 -12.88
CA LYS A 58 -2.04 5.85 -14.01
C LYS A 58 -3.24 4.97 -13.75
N ILE A 59 -4.04 4.80 -14.81
CA ILE A 59 -5.17 3.88 -14.82
C ILE A 59 -4.69 2.50 -15.25
N HIS A 60 -4.75 1.55 -14.33
CA HIS A 60 -4.47 0.14 -14.58
C HIS A 60 -5.78 -0.62 -14.84
N ARG A 61 -5.79 -1.48 -15.86
CA ARG A 61 -6.91 -2.38 -16.19
C ARG A 61 -6.50 -3.81 -15.85
N TYR A 62 -7.31 -4.50 -15.07
CA TYR A 62 -7.14 -5.92 -14.81
C TYR A 62 -8.01 -6.73 -15.79
N SER A 63 -7.45 -7.77 -16.40
CA SER A 63 -8.08 -8.59 -17.45
C SER A 63 -9.44 -9.20 -17.05
N HIS A 64 -9.77 -9.26 -15.76
CA HIS A 64 -10.98 -9.90 -15.24
C HIS A 64 -11.83 -9.02 -14.31
N ARG A 65 -11.55 -7.71 -14.24
CA ARG A 65 -12.36 -6.78 -13.43
C ARG A 65 -12.76 -5.54 -14.21
N LYS A 66 -14.03 -5.17 -14.11
CA LYS A 66 -14.55 -3.92 -14.67
C LYS A 66 -14.07 -2.73 -13.83
N GLY A 67 -13.72 -1.63 -14.51
CA GLY A 67 -13.25 -0.38 -13.90
C GLY A 67 -11.76 -0.10 -14.14
N GLY A 68 -11.38 1.15 -13.89
CA GLY A 68 -9.98 1.56 -13.79
C GLY A 68 -9.49 1.45 -12.36
N PHE A 69 -8.24 1.07 -12.18
CA PHE A 69 -7.63 0.95 -10.86
C PHE A 69 -6.42 1.87 -10.79
N SER A 70 -6.21 2.48 -9.64
CA SER A 70 -4.95 3.15 -9.33
C SER A 70 -4.52 2.74 -7.91
N TRP A 71 -3.38 3.24 -7.46
CA TRP A 71 -2.86 2.99 -6.12
C TRP A 71 -2.20 4.21 -5.49
N VAL A 72 -2.18 4.19 -4.17
CA VAL A 72 -1.25 4.99 -3.37
C VAL A 72 -0.12 4.07 -2.92
N GLN A 73 1.12 4.46 -3.19
CA GLN A 73 2.33 3.74 -2.79
C GLN A 73 2.98 4.43 -1.58
N LEU A 74 3.37 3.65 -0.58
CA LEU A 74 4.27 4.06 0.50
C LEU A 74 5.62 3.37 0.33
N GLU A 75 6.68 4.15 0.27
CA GLU A 75 8.06 3.64 0.18
C GLU A 75 8.78 3.80 1.52
N ALA A 76 9.38 2.71 1.98
CA ALA A 76 10.47 2.66 2.94
C ALA A 76 11.77 2.30 2.20
N GLU A 77 12.92 2.42 2.87
CA GLU A 77 14.25 2.21 2.25
C GLU A 77 14.39 0.84 1.57
N GLU A 78 13.74 -0.18 2.15
CA GLU A 78 13.81 -1.57 1.69
C GLU A 78 12.43 -2.20 1.47
N ALA A 79 11.35 -1.43 1.58
CA ALA A 79 10.00 -1.95 1.43
C ALA A 79 9.05 -1.00 0.71
N LYS A 80 8.07 -1.56 0.01
CA LYS A 80 7.01 -0.78 -0.64
C LYS A 80 5.65 -1.34 -0.29
N ILE A 81 4.68 -0.46 -0.04
CA ILE A 81 3.27 -0.81 0.11
C ILE A 81 2.45 -0.16 -0.99
N ASN A 82 1.71 -0.96 -1.74
CA ASN A 82 0.74 -0.48 -2.73
C ASN A 82 -0.69 -0.67 -2.20
N LEU A 83 -1.46 0.42 -2.10
CA LEU A 83 -2.86 0.46 -1.68
C LEU A 83 -3.76 0.75 -2.88
N PHE A 84 -4.42 -0.28 -3.42
CA PHE A 84 -5.28 -0.13 -4.60
C PHE A 84 -6.65 0.47 -4.29
N TYR A 85 -7.13 1.32 -5.19
CA TYR A 85 -8.51 1.80 -5.20
C TYR A 85 -9.12 1.72 -6.60
N ASN A 86 -10.44 1.67 -6.65
CA ASN A 86 -11.19 1.65 -7.91
C ASN A 86 -11.58 3.08 -8.30
N LEU A 87 -11.16 3.49 -9.49
CA LEU A 87 -11.66 4.66 -10.18
C LEU A 87 -13.01 4.28 -10.80
N LYS A 88 -14.10 4.56 -10.07
CA LYS A 88 -15.45 4.30 -10.57
C LYS A 88 -15.60 4.97 -11.95
N HIS A 89 -15.92 4.14 -12.95
CA HIS A 89 -16.09 4.49 -14.37
C HIS A 89 -14.79 4.83 -15.12
N CYS A 90 -14.37 3.86 -15.95
CA CYS A 90 -13.54 4.05 -17.13
C CYS A 90 -14.21 3.30 -18.29
#